data_AF-A0A816XSM7-F1
#
_entry.id   AF-A0A816XSM7-F1
#
_cell.length_a   1.000
_cell.length_b   1.000
_cell.length_c   1.000
_cell.angle_alpha   90.00
_cell.angle_beta   90.00
_cell.angle_gamma   90.00
#
_symmetry.space_group_name_H-M   'P 1'
#
loop_
_entity.id
_entity.type
_entity.pdbx_description
1 polymer ?
#
loop_
_entity_poly.entity_id
_entity_poly.type
_entity_poly.pdbx_seq_one_letter_code
_entity_poly.pdbx_strand_id
1 'polypeptide(L)'
;LTSNTEQGNSGFIYKIVVFFLLLSWYWGAITFGNIINFITACTVGDWWFSNDDSGLYTMSNSIKRAFTRNLGTICFGSLFQAIIKALRFFTGDGRKKSIIACIIDYILQIIEKLIGYLNDWAFTFAALTGEGFVQASRSFINLFKQRGWTAIINDSIVGTTLMFINLGIGIISAAAGGSIIYITMIQSPEKHIAVICVSLISFVIGIFMSSIITTLLTSCVRTVFVCFALNPAALGATHPEHLEKLTKVWHKFYPEEFTTSGYANQFKEPPVYSQC
;
A
#
# COMPACT_ATOMS: atom_id res chain seq x y z
N LEU A 1 14.74 50.25 -7.06
CA LEU A 1 13.76 49.54 -7.92
C LEU A 1 14.34 48.23 -8.46
N THR A 2 15.58 48.22 -8.95
CA THR A 2 16.31 47.02 -9.40
C THR A 2 16.55 45.97 -8.29
N SER A 3 16.78 46.39 -7.04
CA SER A 3 17.01 45.48 -5.91
C SER A 3 15.78 44.63 -5.51
N ASN A 4 14.57 45.19 -5.60
CA ASN A 4 13.34 44.47 -5.24
C ASN A 4 12.93 43.46 -6.32
N THR A 5 13.22 43.75 -7.58
CA THR A 5 12.98 42.82 -8.70
C THR A 5 13.96 41.64 -8.68
N GLU A 6 15.24 41.86 -8.32
CA GLU A 6 16.22 40.78 -8.20
C GLU A 6 15.95 39.86 -7.00
N GLN A 7 15.53 40.41 -5.85
CA GLN A 7 15.08 39.60 -4.71
C GLN A 7 13.81 38.79 -5.01
N GLY A 8 12.84 39.39 -5.72
CA GLY A 8 11.62 38.70 -6.15
C GLY A 8 11.91 37.55 -7.13
N ASN A 9 12.80 37.76 -8.10
CA ASN A 9 13.18 36.75 -9.08
C ASN A 9 13.99 35.60 -8.45
N SER A 10 14.91 35.93 -7.53
CA SER A 10 15.69 34.92 -6.78
C SER A 10 14.80 34.02 -5.91
N GLY A 11 13.80 34.61 -5.24
CA GLY A 11 12.83 33.84 -4.44
C GLY A 11 11.90 32.96 -5.30
N PHE A 12 11.56 33.40 -6.51
CA PHE A 12 10.77 32.61 -7.45
C PHE A 12 11.58 31.42 -8.01
N ILE A 13 12.81 31.67 -8.46
CA ILE A 13 13.72 30.62 -8.94
C ILE A 13 13.97 29.58 -7.85
N TYR A 14 14.22 30.02 -6.60
CA TYR A 14 14.38 29.10 -5.46
C TYR A 14 13.17 28.17 -5.30
N LYS A 15 11.93 28.69 -5.34
CA LYS A 15 10.72 27.87 -5.23
C LYS A 15 10.58 26.86 -6.36
N ILE A 16 10.91 27.26 -7.59
CA ILE A 16 10.90 26.35 -8.75
C ILE A 16 11.91 25.22 -8.55
N VAL A 17 13.14 25.55 -8.15
CA VAL A 17 14.20 24.55 -7.92
C VAL A 17 13.78 23.57 -6.83
N VAL A 18 13.27 24.06 -5.70
CA VAL A 18 12.77 23.21 -4.61
C VAL A 18 11.61 22.34 -5.09
N PHE A 19 10.69 22.86 -5.90
CA PHE A 19 9.57 22.09 -6.44
C PHE A 19 10.05 20.92 -7.31
N PHE A 20 10.97 21.16 -8.25
CA PHE A 20 11.51 20.09 -9.09
C PHE A 20 12.34 19.07 -8.32
N LEU A 21 13.09 19.50 -7.29
CA LEU A 21 13.81 18.58 -6.40
C LEU A 21 12.85 17.67 -5.62
N LEU A 22 11.79 18.24 -5.04
CA LEU A 22 10.75 17.48 -4.34
C LEU A 22 9.99 16.55 -5.28
N LEU A 23 9.65 17.05 -6.47
CA LEU A 23 9.01 16.24 -7.50
C LEU A 23 9.89 15.04 -7.87
N SER A 24 11.19 15.25 -8.10
CA SER A 24 12.14 14.18 -8.40
C SER A 24 12.24 13.17 -7.25
N TRP A 25 12.32 13.65 -6.01
CA TRP A 25 12.39 12.79 -4.83
C TRP A 25 11.11 11.94 -4.66
N TYR A 26 9.94 12.58 -4.67
CA TYR A 26 8.66 11.88 -4.55
C TYR A 26 8.41 10.94 -5.71
N TRP A 27 8.74 11.36 -6.94
CA TRP A 27 8.56 10.52 -8.11
C TRP A 27 9.42 9.27 -8.05
N GLY A 28 10.70 9.40 -7.68
CA GLY A 28 11.57 8.25 -7.45
C GLY A 28 11.00 7.30 -6.39
N ALA A 29 10.70 7.83 -5.20
CA ALA A 29 10.20 7.02 -4.09
C ALA A 29 8.88 6.28 -4.41
N ILE A 30 7.91 6.96 -5.02
CA ILE A 30 6.62 6.38 -5.41
C ILE A 30 6.81 5.34 -6.52
N THR A 31 7.66 5.63 -7.51
CA THR A 31 7.93 4.69 -8.61
C THR A 31 8.55 3.39 -8.08
N PHE A 32 9.55 3.49 -7.20
CA PHE A 32 10.13 2.30 -6.55
C PHE A 32 9.10 1.53 -5.72
N GLY A 33 8.25 2.22 -4.95
CA GLY A 33 7.17 1.57 -4.20
C GLY A 33 6.20 0.81 -5.11
N ASN A 34 5.80 1.41 -6.22
CA ASN A 34 4.90 0.78 -7.19
C ASN A 34 5.55 -0.39 -7.94
N ILE A 35 6.86 -0.34 -8.21
CA ILE A 35 7.61 -1.48 -8.75
C ILE A 35 7.61 -2.64 -7.75
N ILE A 36 7.83 -2.36 -6.46
CA ILE A 36 7.77 -3.39 -5.42
C ILE A 36 6.37 -4.00 -5.35
N ASN A 37 5.32 -3.18 -5.32
CA ASN A 37 3.94 -3.65 -5.33
C ASN A 37 3.63 -4.54 -6.55
N PHE A 38 4.10 -4.13 -7.73
CA PHE A 38 3.96 -4.92 -8.96
C PHE A 38 4.66 -6.29 -8.85
N ILE A 39 5.90 -6.32 -8.35
CA ILE A 39 6.66 -7.56 -8.19
C ILE A 39 6.01 -8.47 -7.15
N THR A 40 5.60 -7.92 -5.99
CA THR A 40 4.85 -8.64 -4.95
C THR A 40 3.57 -9.25 -5.51
N ALA A 41 2.85 -8.52 -6.35
CA ALA A 41 1.65 -9.03 -7.00
C ALA A 41 1.96 -10.23 -7.92
N CYS A 42 3.04 -10.17 -8.69
CA CYS A 42 3.47 -11.32 -9.49
C CYS A 42 3.89 -12.51 -8.61
N THR A 43 4.61 -12.30 -7.51
CA THR A 43 5.02 -13.39 -6.60
C THR A 43 3.81 -14.09 -5.97
N VAL A 44 2.80 -13.34 -5.54
CA VAL A 44 1.56 -13.92 -5.02
C VAL A 44 0.77 -14.60 -6.16
N GLY A 45 0.81 -14.05 -7.37
CA GLY A 45 0.26 -14.69 -8.57
C GLY A 45 0.90 -16.04 -8.87
N ASP A 46 2.23 -16.16 -8.73
CA ASP A 46 2.98 -17.42 -8.93
C ASP A 46 2.52 -18.52 -7.95
N TRP A 47 2.26 -18.15 -6.70
CA TRP A 47 1.71 -19.04 -5.69
C TRP A 47 0.24 -19.40 -5.94
N TRP A 48 -0.55 -18.47 -6.48
CA TRP A 48 -1.98 -18.70 -6.75
C TRP A 48 -2.21 -19.55 -8.02
N PHE A 49 -1.44 -19.27 -9.07
CA PHE A 49 -1.54 -19.87 -10.40
C PHE A 49 -0.37 -20.83 -10.66
N SER A 50 0.02 -21.64 -9.67
CA SER A 50 1.24 -22.47 -9.76
C SER A 50 1.24 -23.54 -10.86
N ASN A 51 0.08 -23.84 -11.46
CA ASN A 51 -0.04 -24.74 -12.60
C ASN A 51 0.07 -24.01 -13.96
N ASP A 52 0.43 -22.73 -13.97
CA ASP A 52 0.61 -21.96 -15.20
C ASP A 52 2.03 -22.15 -15.76
N ASP A 53 2.15 -23.04 -16.75
CA ASP A 53 3.41 -23.35 -17.44
C ASP A 53 3.99 -22.18 -18.26
N SER A 54 3.28 -21.06 -18.38
CA SER A 54 3.75 -19.88 -19.14
C SER A 54 4.98 -19.20 -18.53
N GLY A 55 5.29 -19.48 -17.26
CA GLY A 55 6.39 -18.84 -16.52
C GLY A 55 6.19 -17.33 -16.33
N LEU A 56 4.97 -16.82 -16.53
CA LEU A 56 4.65 -15.39 -16.53
C LEU A 56 4.84 -14.74 -15.15
N TYR A 57 4.66 -15.51 -14.08
CA TYR A 57 4.74 -15.07 -12.69
C TYR A 57 6.09 -15.35 -12.02
N THR A 58 6.96 -16.14 -12.66
CA THR A 58 8.30 -16.45 -12.14
C THR A 58 9.06 -15.17 -11.82
N MET A 59 9.67 -15.10 -10.63
CA MET A 59 10.29 -13.88 -10.09
C MET A 59 11.20 -13.14 -11.09
N SER A 60 12.04 -13.88 -11.83
CA SER A 60 12.92 -13.31 -12.85
C SER A 60 12.16 -12.62 -13.99
N ASN A 61 11.08 -13.26 -14.49
CA ASN A 61 10.24 -12.70 -15.54
C ASN A 61 9.41 -11.51 -15.02
N SER A 62 8.96 -11.57 -13.78
CA SER A 62 8.22 -10.50 -13.10
C SER A 62 9.06 -9.23 -12.94
N ILE A 63 10.31 -9.37 -12.46
CA ILE A 63 11.28 -8.27 -12.40
C ILE A 63 11.55 -7.73 -13.80
N LYS A 64 11.83 -8.61 -14.78
CA LYS A 64 12.10 -8.19 -16.16
C LYS A 64 10.92 -7.41 -16.74
N ARG A 65 9.68 -7.87 -16.55
CA ARG A 65 8.45 -7.20 -17.02
C ARG A 65 8.25 -5.85 -16.35
N ALA A 66 8.51 -5.75 -15.04
CA ALA A 66 8.40 -4.51 -14.28
C ALA A 66 9.36 -3.44 -14.82
N PHE A 67 10.61 -3.82 -15.14
CA PHE A 67 11.65 -2.89 -15.61
C PHE A 67 11.72 -2.70 -17.12
N THR A 68 10.92 -3.43 -17.92
CA THR A 68 10.94 -3.30 -19.39
C THR A 68 9.59 -2.85 -19.94
N ARG A 69 8.61 -3.76 -20.01
CA ARG A 69 7.31 -3.49 -20.64
C ARG A 69 6.42 -2.57 -19.81
N ASN A 70 6.46 -2.71 -18.49
CA ASN A 70 5.55 -1.97 -17.60
C ASN A 70 6.19 -0.75 -16.94
N LEU A 71 7.49 -0.52 -17.12
CA LEU A 71 8.20 0.59 -16.47
C LEU A 71 7.60 1.93 -16.87
N GLY A 72 7.34 2.15 -18.16
CA GLY A 72 6.78 3.42 -18.64
C GLY A 72 5.42 3.74 -18.01
N THR A 73 4.54 2.74 -17.90
CA THR A 73 3.24 2.88 -17.25
C THR A 73 3.34 3.10 -15.75
N ILE A 74 4.27 2.42 -15.07
CA ILE A 74 4.51 2.60 -13.63
C ILE A 74 5.05 4.00 -13.35
N CYS A 75 6.04 4.45 -14.13
CA CYS A 75 6.60 5.80 -14.06
C CYS A 75 5.54 6.87 -14.30
N PHE A 76 4.66 6.67 -15.29
CA PHE A 76 3.59 7.61 -15.62
C PHE A 76 2.55 7.74 -14.51
N GLY A 77 2.05 6.61 -13.97
CA GLY A 77 1.09 6.63 -12.86
C GLY A 77 1.70 7.23 -11.58
N SER A 78 2.97 6.96 -11.32
CA SER A 78 3.72 7.49 -10.17
C SER A 78 3.97 9.00 -10.27
N LEU A 79 4.15 9.52 -11.48
CA LEU A 79 4.38 10.95 -11.71
C LEU A 79 3.18 11.80 -11.29
N PHE A 80 1.98 11.35 -11.61
CA PHE A 80 0.76 12.09 -11.25
C PHE A 80 0.61 12.22 -9.74
N GLN A 81 0.86 11.14 -9.00
CA GLN A 81 0.86 11.14 -7.54
C GLN A 81 1.98 12.03 -6.95
N ALA A 82 3.18 12.01 -7.56
CA ALA A 82 4.31 12.81 -7.13
C ALA A 82 4.08 14.32 -7.30
N ILE A 83 3.43 14.74 -8.40
CA ILE A 83 3.06 16.14 -8.64
C ILE A 83 2.16 16.65 -7.51
N ILE A 84 1.15 15.87 -7.11
CA ILE A 84 0.22 16.27 -6.06
C ILE A 84 0.92 16.35 -4.71
N LYS A 85 1.79 15.38 -4.37
CA LYS A 85 2.62 15.45 -3.15
C LYS A 85 3.52 16.69 -3.14
N ALA A 86 4.16 17.00 -4.27
CA ALA A 86 5.02 18.18 -4.39
C ALA A 86 4.21 19.48 -4.23
N LEU A 87 3.01 19.57 -4.81
CA LEU A 87 2.11 20.71 -4.63
C LEU A 87 1.69 20.90 -3.17
N ARG A 88 1.39 19.79 -2.47
CA ARG A 88 0.98 19.83 -1.05
C ARG A 88 2.06 20.37 -0.12
N PHE A 89 3.33 20.14 -0.42
CA PHE A 89 4.43 20.71 0.34
C PHE A 89 4.34 22.25 0.38
N PHE A 90 4.03 22.88 -0.75
CA PHE A 90 3.90 24.34 -0.84
C PHE A 90 2.59 24.89 -0.28
N THR A 91 1.52 24.09 -0.22
CA THR A 91 0.30 24.47 0.52
C THR A 91 0.45 24.28 2.03
N GLY A 92 1.46 23.54 2.47
CA GLY A 92 1.80 23.21 3.85
C GLY A 92 2.33 24.37 4.70
N ASP A 93 3.13 25.27 4.12
CA ASP A 93 4.16 26.02 4.87
C ASP A 93 3.83 27.50 5.20
N GLY A 94 2.57 27.91 5.07
CA GLY A 94 2.15 29.28 5.38
C GLY A 94 1.80 29.48 6.86
N ARG A 95 2.65 30.17 7.63
CA ARG A 95 2.37 30.61 9.04
C ARG A 95 1.11 31.48 9.21
N LYS A 96 0.45 31.86 8.11
CA LYS A 96 -0.92 32.42 8.04
C LYS A 96 -1.65 31.80 6.83
N LYS A 97 -2.16 30.58 6.97
CA LYS A 97 -3.01 30.00 5.92
C LYS A 97 -4.35 30.73 5.90
N SER A 98 -4.72 31.26 4.73
CA SER A 98 -6.13 31.58 4.47
C SER A 98 -6.95 30.29 4.59
N ILE A 99 -8.21 30.40 5.01
CA ILE A 99 -9.17 29.28 5.05
C ILE A 99 -9.16 28.53 3.71
N ILE A 100 -9.04 29.27 2.60
CA ILE A 100 -8.96 28.73 1.23
C ILE A 100 -7.74 27.82 1.05
N ALA A 101 -6.57 28.19 1.58
CA ALA A 101 -5.36 27.37 1.47
C ALA A 101 -5.47 26.07 2.28
N CYS A 102 -6.19 26.09 3.40
CA CYS A 102 -6.48 24.88 4.17
C CYS A 102 -7.43 23.95 3.43
N ILE A 103 -8.50 24.48 2.81
CA ILE A 103 -9.43 23.71 1.98
C ILE A 103 -8.69 23.07 0.79
N ILE A 104 -7.82 23.82 0.12
CA ILE A 104 -7.02 23.29 -1.00
C ILE A 104 -6.10 22.16 -0.53
N ASP A 105 -5.36 22.33 0.58
CA ASP A 105 -4.50 21.26 1.12
C ASP A 105 -5.30 20.00 1.49
N TYR A 106 -6.49 20.18 2.06
CA TYR A 106 -7.39 19.07 2.38
C TYR A 106 -7.89 18.33 1.12
N ILE A 107 -8.35 19.07 0.10
CA ILE A 107 -8.78 18.48 -1.18
C ILE A 107 -7.61 17.75 -1.84
N LEU A 108 -6.42 18.36 -1.88
CA LEU A 108 -5.23 17.73 -2.42
C LEU A 108 -4.85 16.46 -1.64
N GLN A 109 -5.04 16.44 -0.31
CA GLN A 109 -4.82 15.24 0.49
C GLN A 109 -5.76 14.10 0.09
N ILE A 110 -7.05 14.38 -0.12
CA ILE A 110 -8.02 13.38 -0.55
C ILE A 110 -7.64 12.85 -1.93
N ILE A 111 -7.33 13.76 -2.87
CA ILE A 111 -6.97 13.40 -4.24
C ILE A 111 -5.68 12.55 -4.26
N GLU A 112 -4.66 12.93 -3.48
CA GLU A 112 -3.42 12.15 -3.36
C GLU A 112 -3.68 10.73 -2.87
N LYS A 113 -4.48 10.59 -1.79
CA LYS A 113 -4.83 9.29 -1.23
C LYS A 113 -5.62 8.44 -2.22
N LEU A 114 -6.59 9.05 -2.92
CA LEU A 114 -7.41 8.36 -3.92
C LEU A 114 -6.57 7.87 -5.10
N ILE A 115 -5.69 8.71 -5.64
CA ILE A 115 -4.82 8.32 -6.76
C ILE A 115 -3.83 7.24 -6.32
N GLY A 116 -3.22 7.38 -5.15
CA GLY A 116 -2.33 6.35 -4.61
C GLY A 116 -3.04 5.01 -4.48
N TYR A 117 -4.27 5.03 -3.96
CA TYR A 117 -5.12 3.84 -3.87
C TYR A 117 -5.41 3.25 -5.25
N LEU A 118 -5.90 4.04 -6.21
CA LEU A 118 -6.20 3.55 -7.56
C LEU A 118 -4.95 3.00 -8.26
N ASN A 119 -3.80 3.64 -8.09
CA ASN A 119 -2.52 3.20 -8.62
C ASN A 119 -2.14 1.83 -8.06
N ASP A 120 -2.19 1.64 -6.75
CA ASP A 120 -1.84 0.37 -6.11
C ASP A 120 -2.65 -0.79 -6.71
N TRP A 121 -3.97 -0.62 -6.81
CA TRP A 121 -4.86 -1.64 -7.36
C TRP A 121 -4.67 -1.85 -8.86
N ALA A 122 -4.51 -0.78 -9.63
CA ALA A 122 -4.27 -0.87 -11.06
C ALA A 122 -2.96 -1.57 -11.39
N PHE A 123 -1.89 -1.32 -10.62
CA PHE A 123 -0.61 -2.00 -10.80
C PHE A 123 -0.67 -3.47 -10.39
N THR A 124 -1.35 -3.80 -9.30
CA THR A 124 -1.62 -5.20 -8.92
C THR A 124 -2.39 -5.93 -10.03
N PHE A 125 -3.41 -5.29 -10.60
CA PHE A 125 -4.19 -5.88 -11.70
C PHE A 125 -3.35 -6.05 -12.98
N ALA A 126 -2.56 -5.05 -13.35
CA ALA A 126 -1.65 -5.09 -14.49
C ALA A 126 -0.56 -6.16 -14.33
N ALA A 127 -0.07 -6.39 -13.11
CA ALA A 127 0.90 -7.43 -12.81
C ALA A 127 0.37 -8.82 -13.14
N LEU A 128 -0.87 -9.09 -12.73
CA LEU A 128 -1.54 -10.39 -12.89
C LEU A 128 -2.04 -10.63 -14.31
N THR A 129 -2.65 -9.63 -14.95
CA THR A 129 -3.25 -9.78 -16.29
C THR A 129 -2.27 -9.50 -17.43
N GLY A 130 -1.18 -8.78 -17.16
CA GLY A 130 -0.26 -8.32 -18.20
C GLY A 130 -0.79 -7.15 -19.04
N GLU A 131 -1.95 -6.58 -18.69
CA GLU A 131 -2.52 -5.41 -19.35
C GLU A 131 -1.73 -4.13 -19.05
N GLY A 132 -1.74 -3.16 -19.97
CA GLY A 132 -1.20 -1.83 -19.72
C GLY A 132 -2.04 -1.06 -18.68
N PHE A 133 -1.43 -0.14 -17.94
CA PHE A 133 -2.05 0.56 -16.79
C PHE A 133 -3.46 1.13 -17.04
N VAL A 134 -3.68 1.81 -18.16
CA VAL A 134 -5.00 2.42 -18.46
C VAL A 134 -6.07 1.36 -18.67
N GLN A 135 -5.71 0.27 -19.36
CA GLN A 135 -6.61 -0.85 -19.59
C GLN A 135 -6.86 -1.60 -18.26
N ALA A 136 -5.79 -1.92 -17.54
CA ALA A 136 -5.84 -2.56 -16.22
C ALA A 136 -6.71 -1.76 -15.23
N SER A 137 -6.61 -0.43 -15.21
CA SER A 137 -7.44 0.43 -14.36
C SER A 137 -8.93 0.33 -14.71
N ARG A 138 -9.28 0.29 -16.01
CA ARG A 138 -10.67 0.15 -16.46
C ARG A 138 -11.21 -1.24 -16.15
N SER A 139 -10.43 -2.28 -16.44
CA SER A 139 -10.74 -3.68 -16.15
C SER A 139 -10.96 -3.89 -14.65
N PHE A 140 -10.06 -3.36 -13.82
CA PHE A 140 -10.16 -3.34 -12.36
C PHE A 140 -11.46 -2.68 -11.87
N ILE A 141 -11.77 -1.45 -12.32
CA ILE A 141 -12.99 -0.75 -11.92
C ILE A 141 -14.24 -1.53 -12.31
N ASN A 142 -14.25 -2.13 -13.50
CA ASN A 142 -15.38 -2.94 -13.97
C ASN A 142 -15.53 -4.23 -13.14
N LEU A 143 -14.42 -4.89 -12.81
CA LEU A 143 -14.42 -6.07 -11.95
C LEU A 143 -14.96 -5.74 -10.55
N PHE A 144 -14.58 -4.59 -9.99
CA PHE A 144 -15.08 -4.11 -8.70
C PHE A 144 -16.58 -3.77 -8.73
N LYS A 145 -17.05 -3.14 -9.80
CA LYS A 145 -18.49 -2.89 -9.98
C LYS A 145 -19.32 -4.18 -10.05
N GLN A 146 -18.75 -5.24 -10.59
CA GLN A 146 -19.42 -6.53 -10.75
C GLN A 146 -19.36 -7.41 -9.48
N ARG A 147 -18.28 -7.33 -8.71
CA ARG A 147 -18.02 -8.19 -7.54
C ARG A 147 -18.21 -7.51 -6.18
N GLY A 148 -18.61 -6.22 -6.16
CA GLY A 148 -18.95 -5.47 -4.95
C GLY A 148 -17.80 -4.67 -4.33
N TRP A 149 -18.14 -3.80 -3.36
CA TRP A 149 -17.18 -2.92 -2.66
C TRP A 149 -16.50 -3.58 -1.45
N THR A 150 -16.72 -4.87 -1.21
CA THR A 150 -16.15 -5.67 -0.10
C THR A 150 -14.64 -5.53 0.01
N ALA A 151 -13.95 -5.51 -1.14
CA ALA A 151 -12.50 -5.38 -1.19
C ALA A 151 -12.01 -4.06 -0.58
N ILE A 152 -12.78 -2.98 -0.70
CA ILE A 152 -12.43 -1.65 -0.16
C ILE A 152 -12.62 -1.63 1.36
N ILE A 153 -13.74 -2.22 1.83
CA ILE A 153 -14.02 -2.37 3.25
C ILE A 153 -12.92 -3.23 3.90
N ASN A 154 -12.60 -4.37 3.30
CA ASN A 154 -11.59 -5.26 3.84
C ASN A 154 -10.18 -4.63 3.82
N ASP A 155 -9.78 -3.94 2.74
CA ASP A 155 -8.49 -3.23 2.69
C ASP A 155 -8.40 -2.17 3.80
N SER A 156 -9.48 -1.45 4.07
CA SER A 156 -9.56 -0.45 5.14
C SER A 156 -9.39 -1.08 6.53
N ILE A 157 -10.04 -2.23 6.77
CA ILE A 157 -9.92 -3.00 8.03
C ILE A 157 -8.50 -3.54 8.19
N VAL A 158 -7.92 -4.11 7.13
CA VAL A 158 -6.55 -4.64 7.14
C VAL A 158 -5.55 -3.53 7.41
N GLY A 159 -5.66 -2.39 6.72
CA GLY A 159 -4.78 -1.24 6.96
C GLY A 159 -4.84 -0.73 8.40
N THR A 160 -6.05 -0.65 8.98
CA THR A 160 -6.24 -0.26 10.38
C THR A 160 -5.64 -1.29 11.35
N THR A 161 -5.82 -2.57 11.07
CA THR A 161 -5.27 -3.67 11.89
C THR A 161 -3.75 -3.66 11.88
N LEU A 162 -3.14 -3.50 10.70
CA LEU A 162 -1.68 -3.42 10.55
C LEU A 162 -1.10 -2.18 11.24
N MET A 163 -1.84 -1.06 11.29
CA MET A 163 -1.44 0.12 12.07
C MET A 163 -1.33 -0.20 13.57
N PHE A 164 -2.31 -0.90 14.15
CA PHE A 164 -2.24 -1.33 15.56
C PHE A 164 -1.10 -2.32 15.81
N ILE A 165 -0.81 -3.21 14.86
CA ILE A 165 0.34 -4.12 14.92
C ILE A 165 1.65 -3.34 14.97
N ASN A 166 1.84 -2.36 14.08
CA ASN A 166 3.04 -1.50 14.07
C ASN A 166 3.20 -0.75 15.39
N LEU A 167 2.11 -0.21 15.94
CA LEU A 167 2.13 0.47 17.25
C LEU A 167 2.53 -0.51 18.36
N GLY A 168 1.98 -1.72 18.37
CA GLY A 168 2.34 -2.76 19.34
C GLY A 168 3.82 -3.13 19.29
N ILE A 169 4.37 -3.34 18.09
CA ILE A 169 5.80 -3.64 17.88
C ILE A 169 6.68 -2.48 18.34
N GLY A 170 6.26 -1.24 18.07
CA GLY A 170 6.93 -0.04 18.56
C GLY A 170 7.01 0.00 20.08
N ILE A 171 5.90 -0.24 20.77
CA ILE A 171 5.83 -0.25 22.25
C ILE A 171 6.74 -1.34 22.83
N ILE A 172 6.70 -2.55 22.26
CA ILE A 172 7.56 -3.66 22.71
C ILE A 172 9.04 -3.31 22.53
N SER A 173 9.41 -2.69 21.41
CA SER A 173 10.77 -2.26 21.13
C SER A 173 11.23 -1.15 22.08
N ALA A 174 10.34 -0.21 22.42
CA ALA A 174 10.59 0.85 23.40
C ALA A 174 10.83 0.30 24.81
N ALA A 175 10.02 -0.70 25.21
CA ALA A 175 10.12 -1.37 26.49
C ALA A 175 11.43 -2.19 26.59
N ALA A 176 11.79 -2.93 25.53
CA ALA A 176 13.03 -3.68 25.47
C ALA A 176 14.26 -2.77 25.57
N GLY A 177 14.31 -1.72 24.75
CA GLY A 177 15.41 -0.74 24.77
C GLY A 177 15.55 -0.03 26.11
N GLY A 178 14.42 0.42 26.70
CA GLY A 178 14.40 1.07 28.01
C GLY A 178 14.83 0.15 29.15
N SER A 179 14.41 -1.11 29.12
CA SER A 179 14.75 -2.11 30.14
C SER A 179 16.25 -2.42 30.15
N ILE A 180 16.87 -2.53 28.98
CA ILE A 180 18.32 -2.77 28.86
C ILE A 180 19.12 -1.63 29.50
N ILE A 181 18.77 -0.38 29.20
CA ILE A 181 19.46 0.79 29.78
C ILE A 181 19.18 0.90 31.29
N TYR A 182 17.96 0.58 31.72
CA TYR A 182 17.60 0.62 33.14
C TYR A 182 18.42 -0.38 33.98
N ILE A 183 18.73 -1.55 33.42
CA ILE A 183 19.51 -2.60 34.08
C ILE A 183 21.03 -2.33 34.00
N THR A 184 21.51 -1.73 32.91
CA THR A 184 22.95 -1.52 32.70
C THR A 184 23.51 -0.27 33.39
N MET A 185 22.71 0.80 33.53
CA MET A 185 23.14 2.06 34.14
C MET A 185 22.59 2.27 35.56
N ILE A 186 22.88 1.33 36.47
CA ILE A 186 22.35 1.35 37.84
C ILE A 186 22.87 2.56 38.66
N GLN A 187 24.10 3.01 38.43
CA GLN A 187 24.78 4.02 39.27
C GLN A 187 24.90 5.42 38.63
N SER A 188 24.39 5.64 37.43
CA SER A 188 24.55 6.92 36.72
C SER A 188 23.42 7.91 37.06
N PRO A 189 23.71 9.19 37.36
CA PRO A 189 22.68 10.20 37.66
C PRO A 189 21.80 10.52 36.44
N GLU A 190 22.31 10.29 35.22
CA GLU A 190 21.59 10.53 33.97
C GLU A 190 20.72 9.36 33.50
N LYS A 191 20.61 8.29 34.31
CA LYS A 191 19.89 7.05 33.98
C LYS A 191 18.48 7.29 33.42
N HIS A 192 17.70 8.16 34.07
CA HIS A 192 16.31 8.40 33.67
C HIS A 192 16.20 9.06 32.30
N ILE A 193 17.11 9.98 31.98
CA ILE A 193 17.15 10.66 30.68
C ILE A 193 17.57 9.66 29.60
N ALA A 194 18.61 8.86 29.86
CA ALA A 194 19.09 7.84 28.94
C ALA A 194 18.00 6.79 28.62
N VAL A 195 17.26 6.33 29.62
CA VAL A 195 16.13 5.38 29.43
C VAL A 195 15.07 5.99 28.51
N ILE A 196 14.64 7.23 28.75
CA ILE A 196 13.61 7.89 27.93
C ILE A 196 14.10 8.05 26.49
N CYS A 197 15.32 8.57 26.29
CA CYS A 197 15.88 8.78 24.96
C CYS A 197 16.00 7.47 24.18
N VAL A 198 16.56 6.43 24.79
CA VAL A 198 16.76 5.13 24.12
C VAL A 198 15.42 4.43 23.87
N SER A 199 14.45 4.51 24.78
CA SER A 199 13.10 4.00 24.56
C SER A 199 12.42 4.69 23.37
N LEU A 200 12.52 6.02 23.26
CA LEU A 200 11.94 6.77 22.15
C LEU A 200 12.61 6.43 20.81
N ILE A 201 13.94 6.32 20.78
CA ILE A 201 14.67 5.94 19.57
C ILE A 201 14.29 4.50 19.15
N SER A 202 14.24 3.58 20.12
CA SER A 202 13.86 2.18 19.87
C SER A 202 12.40 2.05 19.42
N PHE A 203 11.49 2.88 19.95
CA PHE A 203 10.11 2.98 19.49
C PHE A 203 10.02 3.36 18.01
N VAL A 204 10.72 4.44 17.62
CA VAL A 204 10.71 4.94 16.24
C VAL A 204 11.30 3.92 15.28
N ILE A 205 12.43 3.30 15.65
CA ILE A 205 13.05 2.24 14.83
C ILE A 205 12.13 1.02 14.70
N GLY A 206 11.49 0.60 15.79
CA GLY A 206 10.53 -0.51 15.79
C GLY A 206 9.34 -0.27 14.87
N ILE A 207 8.74 0.92 14.92
CA ILE A 207 7.67 1.32 14.00
C ILE A 207 8.18 1.36 12.56
N PHE A 208 9.35 1.94 12.32
CA PHE A 208 9.90 2.05 10.98
C PHE A 208 10.14 0.67 10.35
N MET A 209 10.77 -0.26 11.07
CA MET A 209 11.03 -1.61 10.56
C MET A 209 9.73 -2.41 10.35
N SER A 210 8.79 -2.34 11.28
CA SER A 210 7.49 -3.02 11.12
C SER A 210 6.64 -2.44 9.99
N SER A 211 6.76 -1.13 9.73
CA SER A 211 6.05 -0.47 8.62
C SER A 211 6.44 -1.02 7.24
N ILE A 212 7.70 -1.44 7.06
CA ILE A 212 8.18 -2.04 5.81
C ILE A 212 7.45 -3.36 5.54
N ILE A 213 7.38 -4.23 6.55
CA ILE A 213 6.74 -5.54 6.45
C ILE A 213 5.23 -5.37 6.22
N THR A 214 4.57 -4.49 6.97
CA THR A 214 3.13 -4.27 6.86
C THR A 214 2.72 -3.65 5.52
N THR A 215 3.59 -2.84 4.90
CA THR A 215 3.38 -2.36 3.53
C THR A 215 3.33 -3.52 2.54
N LEU A 216 4.28 -4.47 2.65
CA LEU A 216 4.28 -5.67 1.81
C LEU A 216 3.04 -6.55 2.06
N LEU A 217 2.64 -6.73 3.32
CA LEU A 217 1.43 -7.48 3.66
C LEU A 217 0.17 -6.87 3.02
N THR A 218 0.07 -5.55 3.01
CA THR A 218 -1.04 -4.84 2.38
C THR A 218 -1.10 -5.13 0.88
N SER A 219 0.05 -5.08 0.19
CA SER A 219 0.16 -5.48 -1.23
C SER A 219 -0.23 -6.94 -1.48
N CYS A 220 0.20 -7.86 -0.62
CA CYS A 220 -0.15 -9.27 -0.73
C CYS A 220 -1.67 -9.48 -0.60
N VAL A 221 -2.30 -8.87 0.40
CA VAL A 221 -3.75 -8.98 0.63
C VAL A 221 -4.53 -8.49 -0.57
N ARG A 222 -4.21 -7.30 -1.10
CA ARG A 222 -4.84 -6.76 -2.31
C ARG A 222 -4.69 -7.71 -3.50
N THR A 223 -3.49 -8.28 -3.66
CA THR A 223 -3.24 -9.24 -4.74
C THR A 223 -4.09 -10.49 -4.59
N VAL A 224 -4.21 -11.05 -3.39
CA VAL A 224 -5.09 -12.19 -3.10
C VAL A 224 -6.54 -11.88 -3.48
N PHE A 225 -7.04 -10.68 -3.18
CA PHE A 225 -8.38 -10.27 -3.62
C PHE A 225 -8.52 -10.25 -5.13
N VAL A 226 -7.54 -9.68 -5.85
CA VAL A 226 -7.58 -9.65 -7.31
C VAL A 226 -7.49 -11.06 -7.89
N CYS A 227 -6.60 -11.92 -7.40
CA CYS A 227 -6.49 -13.31 -7.85
C CYS A 227 -7.79 -14.08 -7.63
N PHE A 228 -8.41 -13.93 -6.45
CA PHE A 228 -9.70 -14.53 -6.15
C PHE A 228 -10.82 -14.01 -7.06
N ALA A 229 -10.81 -12.71 -7.37
CA ALA A 229 -11.78 -12.11 -8.26
C ALA A 229 -11.62 -12.57 -9.73
N LEU A 230 -10.38 -12.81 -10.17
CA LEU A 230 -10.05 -13.28 -11.52
C LEU A 230 -10.42 -14.75 -11.71
N ASN A 231 -9.88 -15.65 -10.88
CA ASN A 231 -10.16 -17.09 -10.99
C ASN A 231 -9.92 -17.80 -9.65
N PRO A 232 -10.97 -18.05 -8.85
CA PRO A 232 -10.85 -18.76 -7.58
C PRO A 232 -10.63 -20.27 -7.76
N ALA A 233 -11.04 -20.86 -8.89
CA ALA A 233 -10.87 -22.29 -9.16
C ALA A 233 -9.39 -22.69 -9.31
N ALA A 234 -8.54 -21.76 -9.78
CA ALA A 234 -7.10 -21.97 -9.83
C ALA A 234 -6.49 -22.28 -8.46
N LEU A 235 -6.96 -21.58 -7.40
CA LEU A 235 -6.55 -21.89 -6.03
C LEU A 235 -7.09 -23.25 -5.57
N GLY A 236 -8.31 -23.62 -5.98
CA GLY A 236 -8.89 -24.92 -5.63
C GLY A 236 -8.11 -26.10 -6.18
N ALA A 237 -7.48 -25.93 -7.34
CA ALA A 237 -6.65 -26.96 -7.97
C ALA A 237 -5.29 -27.14 -7.29
N THR A 238 -4.74 -26.09 -6.68
CA THR A 238 -3.40 -26.11 -6.05
C THR A 238 -3.46 -26.23 -4.53
N HIS A 239 -4.39 -25.53 -3.90
CA HIS A 239 -4.54 -25.39 -2.45
C HIS A 239 -6.04 -25.41 -2.01
N PRO A 240 -6.71 -26.58 -2.09
CA PRO A 240 -8.14 -26.70 -1.81
C PRO A 240 -8.52 -26.28 -0.38
N GLU A 241 -7.68 -26.58 0.62
CA GLU A 241 -7.93 -26.22 2.03
C GLU A 241 -8.00 -24.70 2.24
N HIS A 242 -7.12 -23.94 1.58
CA HIS A 242 -7.12 -22.47 1.67
C HIS A 242 -8.36 -21.86 1.02
N LEU A 243 -8.79 -22.42 -0.11
CA LEU A 243 -10.01 -22.00 -0.78
C LEU A 243 -11.26 -22.27 0.07
N GLU A 244 -11.36 -23.45 0.69
CA GLU A 244 -12.46 -23.80 1.58
C GLU A 244 -12.53 -22.82 2.76
N LYS A 245 -11.38 -22.53 3.39
CA LYS A 245 -11.32 -21.58 4.50
C LYS A 245 -11.75 -20.17 4.08
N LEU A 246 -11.27 -19.68 2.93
CA LEU A 246 -11.62 -18.37 2.40
C LEU A 246 -13.12 -18.25 2.10
N THR A 247 -13.67 -19.24 1.38
CA THR A 247 -15.10 -19.26 1.01
C THR A 247 -16.00 -19.37 2.24
N LYS A 248 -15.64 -20.21 3.22
CA LYS A 248 -16.37 -20.33 4.50
C LYS A 248 -16.38 -19.03 5.29
N VAL A 249 -15.25 -18.33 5.37
CA VAL A 249 -15.15 -17.03 6.05
C VAL A 249 -15.96 -15.97 5.30
N TRP A 250 -15.83 -15.91 3.97
CA TRP A 250 -16.59 -14.97 3.16
C TRP A 250 -18.09 -15.17 3.32
N HIS A 251 -18.56 -16.42 3.25
CA HIS A 251 -19.97 -16.76 3.42
C HIS A 251 -20.50 -16.31 4.79
N LYS A 252 -19.69 -16.47 5.85
CA LYS A 252 -20.05 -16.06 7.21
C LYS A 252 -20.16 -14.54 7.39
N PHE A 253 -19.26 -13.76 6.79
CA PHE A 253 -19.19 -12.30 7.03
C PHE A 253 -19.94 -11.47 5.97
N TYR A 254 -20.06 -11.95 4.74
CA TYR A 254 -20.66 -11.23 3.61
C TYR A 254 -21.57 -12.15 2.76
N PRO A 255 -22.67 -12.68 3.32
CA PRO A 255 -23.52 -13.67 2.66
C PRO A 255 -24.20 -13.12 1.39
N GLU A 256 -24.71 -11.89 1.43
CA GLU A 256 -25.42 -11.25 0.30
C GLU A 256 -24.48 -10.97 -0.88
N GLU A 257 -23.26 -10.50 -0.59
CA GLU A 257 -22.26 -10.22 -1.62
C GLU A 257 -21.74 -11.51 -2.26
N PHE A 258 -21.58 -12.58 -1.48
CA PHE A 258 -21.18 -13.88 -1.97
C PHE A 258 -22.19 -14.48 -2.96
N THR A 259 -23.49 -14.32 -2.68
CA THR A 259 -24.57 -14.77 -3.59
C THR A 259 -24.65 -13.89 -4.83
N THR A 260 -24.60 -12.56 -4.67
CA THR A 260 -24.68 -11.59 -5.77
C THR A 260 -23.49 -11.70 -6.72
N SER A 261 -22.32 -12.03 -6.20
CA SER A 261 -21.08 -12.18 -6.97
C SER A 261 -21.04 -13.45 -7.83
N GLY A 262 -22.08 -14.31 -7.81
CA GLY A 262 -22.14 -15.52 -8.63
C GLY A 262 -21.26 -16.69 -8.15
N TYR A 263 -20.59 -16.55 -7.00
CA TYR A 263 -19.75 -17.60 -6.40
C TYR A 263 -20.56 -18.71 -5.72
N ALA A 264 -21.81 -18.44 -5.33
CA ALA A 264 -22.71 -19.42 -4.70
C ALA A 264 -22.99 -20.66 -5.58
N ASN A 265 -22.89 -20.52 -6.91
CA ASN A 265 -23.06 -21.64 -7.83
C ASN A 265 -21.78 -22.48 -7.99
N GLN A 266 -20.60 -21.90 -7.72
CA GLN A 266 -19.30 -22.57 -7.84
C GLN A 266 -18.86 -23.23 -6.53
N PHE A 267 -19.22 -22.65 -5.39
CA PHE A 267 -18.85 -23.15 -4.05
C PHE A 267 -20.11 -23.29 -3.20
N LYS A 268 -20.79 -24.44 -3.31
CA LYS A 268 -21.92 -24.79 -2.43
C LYS A 268 -21.40 -25.01 -1.00
N GLU A 269 -22.24 -24.67 -0.01
CA GLU A 269 -21.92 -24.93 1.40
C GLU A 269 -21.48 -26.40 1.60
N PRO A 270 -20.40 -26.68 2.33
CA PRO A 270 -20.19 -28.02 2.84
C PRO A 270 -21.38 -28.34 3.78
N PRO A 271 -21.94 -29.56 3.72
CA PRO A 271 -23.07 -29.92 4.55
C PRO A 271 -22.72 -29.64 6.01
N VAL A 272 -23.61 -28.92 6.70
CA VAL A 272 -23.52 -28.71 8.14
C VAL A 272 -23.61 -30.09 8.78
N TYR A 273 -22.46 -30.72 9.06
CA TYR A 273 -22.42 -31.79 10.04
C TYR A 273 -22.75 -31.12 11.37
N SER A 274 -24.03 -31.22 11.74
CA SER A 274 -24.48 -31.00 13.10
C SER A 274 -23.54 -31.77 14.01
N GLN A 275 -22.72 -31.04 14.76
CA GLN A 275 -22.04 -31.60 15.92
C GLN A 275 -23.17 -32.02 16.87
N CYS A 276 -23.47 -33.33 16.89
CA CYS A 276 -24.18 -33.98 17.97
C CYS A 276 -23.27 -34.05 19.20
#